data_AF-A0A7X4CSX6-F1
#
_entry.id   AF-A0A7X4CSX6-F1
#
_cell.length_a   1.000
_cell.length_b   1.000
_cell.length_c   1.000
_cell.angle_alpha   90.00
_cell.angle_beta   90.00
_cell.angle_gamma   90.00
#
_symmetry.space_group_name_H-M   'P 1'
#
loop_
_entity.id
_entity.type
_entity.pdbx_description
1 polymer ?
#
loop_
_entity_poly.entity_id
_entity_poly.type
_entity_poly.pdbx_seq_one_letter_code
_entity_poly.pdbx_strand_id
1 'polypeptide(L)' 'DPHPTHAHLERTLGWIERAAPRRAILTNMHIDLDYDTLTAETPDNVEPAYDGMRLTISV' A
#
# COMPACT_ATOMS: atom_id res chain seq x y z
N ASP A 1 -2.74 12.02 8.87
CA ASP A 1 -2.28 13.36 8.44
C ASP A 1 -1.04 13.31 7.56
N PRO A 2 -0.81 14.33 6.71
CA PRO A 2 0.40 14.44 5.92
C PRO A 2 1.65 14.51 6.82
N HIS A 3 2.60 13.62 6.60
CA HIS A 3 3.93 13.69 7.22
C HIS A 3 4.91 14.41 6.25
N PRO A 4 5.82 15.27 6.73
CA PRO A 4 6.73 16.03 5.86
C PRO A 4 7.68 15.15 5.03
N THR A 5 7.99 13.95 5.50
CA THR A 5 9.00 13.07 4.89
C THR A 5 8.46 11.81 4.24
N HIS A 6 7.18 11.48 4.44
CA HIS A 6 6.58 10.25 3.93
C HIS A 6 5.25 10.52 3.24
N ALA A 7 4.92 9.72 2.22
CA ALA A 7 3.61 9.79 1.59
C ALA A 7 2.55 9.22 2.52
N HIS A 8 1.49 9.99 2.76
CA HIS A 8 0.28 9.50 3.40
C HIS A 8 -0.54 8.66 2.41
N LEU A 9 -1.51 7.87 2.92
CA LEU A 9 -2.23 6.87 2.14
C LEU A 9 -2.86 7.43 0.85
N GLU A 10 -3.62 8.51 0.93
CA GLU A 10 -4.30 9.12 -0.23
C GLU A 10 -3.31 9.49 -1.35
N ARG A 11 -2.19 10.12 -1.00
CA ARG A 11 -1.13 10.45 -1.98
C ARG A 11 -0.54 9.19 -2.61
N THR A 12 -0.30 8.16 -1.82
CA THR A 12 0.21 6.87 -2.32
C THR A 12 -0.78 6.20 -3.27
N LEU A 13 -2.07 6.20 -2.94
CA LEU A 13 -3.13 5.67 -3.81
C LEU A 13 -3.22 6.45 -5.13
N GLY A 14 -3.14 7.78 -5.10
CA GLY A 14 -3.10 8.59 -6.32
C GLY A 14 -1.84 8.33 -7.17
N TRP A 15 -0.71 7.96 -6.56
CA TRP A 15 0.46 7.50 -7.32
C TRP A 15 0.27 6.12 -7.93
N ILE A 16 -0.36 5.19 -7.21
CA ILE A 16 -0.68 3.85 -7.70
C ILE A 16 -1.64 3.94 -8.89
N GLU A 17 -2.69 4.75 -8.80
CA GLU A 17 -3.63 4.99 -9.90
C GLU A 17 -2.91 5.49 -11.15
N ARG A 18 -2.03 6.49 -11.01
CA ARG A 18 -1.25 7.04 -12.12
C ARG A 18 -0.25 6.05 -12.73
N ALA A 19 0.35 5.18 -11.92
CA ALA A 19 1.32 4.18 -12.37
C ALA A 19 0.66 2.92 -12.96
N ALA A 20 -0.61 2.68 -12.63
CA ALA A 20 -1.41 1.53 -13.07
C ALA A 20 -0.69 0.16 -12.95
N PRO A 21 -0.09 -0.19 -11.79
CA PRO A 21 0.56 -1.48 -11.63
C PRO A 21 -0.46 -2.61 -11.56
N ARG A 22 -0.06 -3.82 -12.00
CA ARG A 22 -0.88 -5.04 -11.83
C ARG A 22 -1.17 -5.34 -10.35
N ARG A 23 -0.22 -5.04 -9.46
CA ARG A 23 -0.34 -5.21 -8.00
C ARG A 23 0.56 -4.19 -7.31
N ALA A 24 0.06 -3.53 -6.27
CA ALA A 24 0.79 -2.59 -5.42
C ALA A 24 0.80 -3.11 -3.98
N ILE A 25 1.96 -3.01 -3.32
CA ILE A 25 2.14 -3.45 -1.94
C ILE A 25 2.54 -2.25 -1.10
N LEU A 26 1.73 -1.88 -0.11
CA LEU A 26 1.99 -0.75 0.79
C LEU A 26 2.99 -1.18 1.88
N THR A 27 3.99 -0.35 2.20
CA THR A 27 4.98 -0.63 3.25
C THR A 27 5.32 0.65 4.03
N ASN A 28 6.13 0.52 5.08
CA ASN A 28 6.47 1.61 6.01
C ASN A 28 5.20 2.26 6.59
N MET A 29 4.26 1.42 7.02
CA MET A 29 2.95 1.84 7.54
C MET A 29 3.09 2.36 8.97
N HIS A 30 2.39 3.47 9.25
CA HIS A 30 2.29 4.01 10.60
C HIS A 30 1.35 3.15 11.47
N ILE A 31 1.41 3.27 12.80
CA ILE A 31 0.59 2.48 13.72
C ILE A 31 -0.93 2.67 13.52
N ASP A 32 -1.33 3.79 12.93
CA ASP A 32 -2.74 4.11 12.68
C ASP A 32 -3.29 3.40 11.42
N LEU A 33 -2.45 2.68 10.69
CA LEU A 33 -2.82 1.95 9.47
C LEU A 33 -2.95 0.46 9.77
N ASP A 34 -4.12 0.09 10.29
CA ASP A 34 -4.47 -1.30 10.56
C ASP A 34 -4.54 -2.15 9.28
N TYR A 35 -4.05 -3.39 9.36
CA TYR A 35 -3.91 -4.28 8.21
C TYR A 35 -5.25 -4.71 7.62
N ASP A 36 -6.18 -5.16 8.46
CA ASP A 36 -7.48 -5.66 8.02
C ASP A 36 -8.34 -4.53 7.48
N THR A 37 -8.28 -3.36 8.13
CA THR A 37 -8.95 -2.13 7.68
C THR A 37 -8.44 -1.71 6.31
N LEU A 38 -7.11 -1.63 6.11
CA LEU A 38 -6.54 -1.27 4.81
C LEU A 38 -6.91 -2.28 3.72
N THR A 39 -6.81 -3.56 4.01
CA THR A 39 -7.17 -4.63 3.06
C THR A 39 -8.62 -4.51 2.59
N ALA A 40 -9.54 -4.10 3.48
CA ALA A 40 -10.95 -3.94 3.16
C ALA A 40 -11.28 -2.63 2.41
N GLU A 41 -10.51 -1.56 2.63
CA GLU A 41 -10.83 -0.22 2.12
C GLU A 41 -10.01 0.19 0.90
N THR A 42 -8.86 -0.45 0.63
CA THR A 42 -8.06 -0.15 -0.56
C THR A 42 -8.56 -0.90 -1.81
N PRO A 43 -8.27 -0.40 -3.03
CA PRO A 43 -8.66 -1.09 -4.27
C PRO A 43 -8.08 -2.52 -4.35
N ASP A 44 -8.76 -3.41 -5.07
CA ASP A 44 -8.40 -4.85 -5.19
C ASP A 44 -6.95 -5.15 -5.60
N ASN A 45 -6.28 -4.23 -6.30
CA ASN A 45 -4.87 -4.39 -6.71
C ASN A 45 -3.86 -3.84 -5.69
N VAL A 46 -4.31 -3.37 -4.53
CA VAL A 46 -3.50 -2.78 -3.46
C VAL A 46 -3.62 -3.62 -2.21
N GLU A 47 -2.48 -3.99 -1.61
CA GLU A 47 -2.46 -4.77 -0.37
C GLU A 47 -1.42 -4.21 0.60
N PRO A 48 -1.71 -4.15 1.91
CA PRO A 48 -0.70 -3.86 2.92
C PRO A 48 0.33 -5.00 3.00
N ALA A 49 1.62 -4.64 3.10
CA ALA A 49 2.68 -5.58 3.42
C ALA A 49 2.57 -6.05 4.87
N TYR A 50 3.14 -7.22 5.13
CA TYR A 50 3.38 -7.72 6.48
C TYR A 50 4.79 -8.30 6.57
N ASP A 51 5.31 -8.39 7.79
CA ASP A 51 6.63 -8.93 8.04
C ASP A 51 6.71 -10.39 7.57
N GLY A 52 7.70 -10.67 6.73
CA GLY A 52 7.87 -11.99 6.12
C GLY A 52 7.03 -12.24 4.86
N MET A 53 6.32 -11.24 4.32
CA MET A 53 5.65 -11.35 3.02
C MET A 53 6.65 -11.79 1.93
N ARG A 54 6.28 -12.81 1.16
CA ARG A 54 7.06 -13.32 0.03
C ARG A 54 6.32 -13.10 -1.27
N LEU A 55 7.02 -12.53 -2.26
CA LEU A 55 6.49 -12.32 -3.61
C LEU A 55 7.20 -13.26 -4.57
N THR A 56 6.43 -13.99 -5.36
CA THR A 56 6.94 -14.77 -6.50
C THR A 56 6.57 -14.05 -7.78
N ILE A 57 7.56 -13.81 -8.64
CA ILE A 57 7.38 -13.14 -9.92
C ILE A 57 7.78 -14.12 -11.01
N SER A 58 6.90 -14.33 -11.98
CA SER A 58 7.23 -15.07 -13.19
C SER A 58 8.14 -14.19 -14.05
N VAL A 59 9.30 -14.74 -14.42
CA VAL A 59 10.25 -14.15 -15.38
C VAL A 59 10.03 -14.69 -16.77
#